data_AF-A0A453H335-F1
#
_entry.id   AF-A0A453H335-F1
#
_cell.length_a   1.000
_cell.length_b   1.000
_cell.length_c   1.000
_cell.angle_alpha   90.00
_cell.angle_beta   90.00
_cell.angle_gamma   90.00
#
_symmetry.space_group_name_H-M   'P 1'
#
loop_
_entity.id
_entity.type
_entity.pdbx_description
1 polymer ?
#
loop_
_entity_poly.entity_id
_entity_poly.type
_entity_poly.pdbx_seq_one_letter_code
_entity_poly.pdbx_strand_id
1 'polypeptide(L)'
;MHVEPRVAALLEVLPNRLTGDVLEQLRLSKQSLVELGSRAGDLKQMLIDLLEDPHEIRRICIMGRNCTLDKVSDDMECAVPLEKQVAEEEEEEIEMLLENYLQRCESCHGQAERLLDSAREMEDSIAVNLSSRRLEVSRVELLLQVGTFCVAVGALIAGIFGMNLKSYLENNTWAFWATTGGIAVG
;
A
#
# COMPACT_ATOMS: atom_id res chain seq x y z
N MET A 1 4.83 -0.65 -19.91
CA MET A 1 3.61 -0.17 -19.23
C MET A 1 2.60 -1.31 -19.04
N HIS A 2 2.93 -2.34 -18.26
CA HIS A 2 2.03 -3.49 -17.98
C HIS A 2 1.69 -3.64 -16.49
N VAL A 3 2.13 -2.69 -15.67
CA VAL A 3 2.01 -2.75 -14.21
C VAL A 3 0.71 -2.08 -13.74
N GLU A 4 0.32 -0.96 -14.35
CA GLU A 4 -0.91 -0.21 -14.03
C GLU A 4 -2.19 -1.05 -14.01
N PRO A 5 -2.52 -1.88 -15.02
CA PRO A 5 -3.81 -2.58 -15.00
C PRO A 5 -3.86 -3.68 -13.95
N ARG A 6 -2.72 -4.27 -13.57
CA ARG A 6 -2.70 -5.32 -12.54
C ARG A 6 -2.80 -4.74 -11.14
N VAL A 7 -2.16 -3.59 -10.89
CA VAL A 7 -2.26 -2.88 -9.61
C VAL A 7 -3.67 -2.33 -9.42
N ALA A 8 -4.25 -1.71 -10.44
CA ALA A 8 -5.64 -1.21 -10.40
C ALA A 8 -6.67 -2.32 -10.18
N ALA A 9 -6.54 -3.45 -10.89
CA ALA A 9 -7.45 -4.59 -10.73
C ALA A 9 -7.34 -5.26 -9.35
N LEU A 10 -6.14 -5.28 -8.75
CA LEU A 10 -5.97 -5.76 -7.38
C LEU A 10 -6.65 -4.81 -6.39
N LEU A 11 -6.46 -3.49 -6.54
CA LEU A 11 -7.09 -2.47 -5.69
C LEU A 11 -8.63 -2.54 -5.67
N GLU A 12 -9.26 -2.94 -6.78
CA GLU A 12 -10.73 -3.04 -6.89
C GLU A 12 -11.31 -4.31 -6.22
N VAL A 13 -10.54 -5.41 -6.18
CA VAL A 13 -10.98 -6.70 -5.62
C VAL A 13 -10.71 -6.82 -4.12
N LEU A 14 -9.86 -5.94 -3.57
CA LEU A 14 -9.42 -5.98 -2.18
C LEU A 14 -10.50 -5.81 -1.07
N PRO A 15 -11.70 -5.23 -1.27
CA PRO A 15 -12.61 -5.00 -0.15
C PRO A 15 -13.23 -6.27 0.45
N ASN A 16 -13.24 -7.40 -0.27
CA ASN A 16 -14.11 -8.54 0.07
C ASN A 16 -13.42 -9.74 0.75
N ARG A 17 -12.07 -9.81 0.80
CA ARG A 17 -11.33 -10.91 1.45
C ARG A 17 -9.99 -10.42 2.01
N LEU A 18 -9.97 -9.88 3.24
CA LEU A 18 -8.71 -9.66 3.99
C LEU A 18 -8.04 -11.03 4.26
N THR A 19 -7.16 -11.46 3.37
CA THR A 19 -6.35 -12.68 3.52
C THR A 19 -4.90 -12.25 3.74
N GLY A 20 -4.14 -12.94 4.59
CA GLY A 20 -2.75 -12.57 4.92
C GLY A 20 -1.86 -12.39 3.68
N ASP A 21 -2.06 -13.24 2.66
CA ASP A 21 -1.36 -13.19 1.37
C ASP A 21 -1.58 -11.85 0.63
N VAL A 22 -2.75 -11.26 0.77
CA VAL A 22 -3.12 -10.00 0.11
C VAL A 22 -2.41 -8.82 0.77
N LEU A 23 -2.27 -8.86 2.10
CA LEU A 23 -1.51 -7.84 2.84
C LEU A 23 -0.01 -7.95 2.54
N GLU A 24 0.51 -9.17 2.37
CA GLU A 24 1.88 -9.39 1.93
C GLU A 24 2.12 -8.87 0.50
N GLN A 25 1.20 -9.14 -0.43
CA GLN A 25 1.26 -8.60 -1.78
C GLN A 25 1.21 -7.06 -1.79
N LEU A 26 0.35 -6.45 -0.98
CA LEU A 26 0.31 -5.00 -0.82
C LEU A 26 1.66 -4.47 -0.32
N ARG A 27 2.24 -5.09 0.70
CA ARG A 27 3.56 -4.73 1.24
C ARG A 27 4.66 -4.81 0.17
N LEU A 28 4.70 -5.90 -0.59
CA LEU A 28 5.67 -6.08 -1.68
C LEU A 28 5.49 -5.03 -2.78
N SER A 29 4.24 -4.77 -3.20
CA SER A 29 3.94 -3.76 -4.21
C SER A 29 4.38 -2.36 -3.76
N LYS A 30 4.11 -1.99 -2.51
CA LYS A 30 4.52 -0.71 -1.92
C LYS A 30 6.04 -0.58 -1.89
N GLN A 31 6.75 -1.64 -1.50
CA GLN A 31 8.21 -1.64 -1.50
C GLN A 31 8.79 -1.44 -2.90
N SER A 32 8.23 -2.11 -3.92
CA SER A 32 8.62 -1.89 -5.31
C SER A 32 8.28 -0.48 -5.81
N LEU A 33 7.15 0.10 -5.39
CA LEU A 33 6.79 1.48 -5.73
C LEU A 33 7.75 2.50 -5.11
N VAL A 34 8.14 2.31 -3.85
CA VAL A 34 9.14 3.17 -3.18
C VAL A 34 10.47 3.12 -3.91
N GLU A 35 10.94 1.91 -4.26
CA GLU A 35 12.19 1.73 -4.98
C GLU A 35 12.15 2.36 -6.38
N LEU A 36 11.05 2.16 -7.11
CA LEU A 36 10.84 2.77 -8.42
C LEU A 36 10.80 4.30 -8.32
N GLY A 37 10.09 4.83 -7.33
CA GLY A 37 9.99 6.27 -7.07
C GLY A 37 11.33 6.90 -6.75
N SER A 38 12.16 6.24 -5.93
CA SER A 38 13.54 6.66 -5.63
C SER A 38 14.40 6.71 -6.89
N ARG A 39 14.42 5.61 -7.67
CA ARG A 39 15.21 5.54 -8.90
C ARG A 39 14.77 6.56 -9.94
N ALA A 40 13.46 6.80 -10.07
CA ALA A 40 12.92 7.84 -10.94
C ALA A 40 13.27 9.26 -10.43
N GLY A 41 13.33 9.45 -9.11
CA GLY A 41 13.82 10.69 -8.50
C GLY A 41 15.30 10.94 -8.81
N ASP A 42 16.14 9.93 -8.66
CA ASP A 42 17.58 10.02 -8.95
C ASP A 42 17.82 10.31 -10.45
N LEU A 43 17.08 9.65 -11.34
CA LEU A 43 17.16 9.87 -12.79
C LEU A 43 16.68 11.28 -13.15
N LYS A 44 15.58 11.74 -12.54
CA LYS A 44 15.10 13.12 -12.70
C LYS A 44 16.18 14.13 -12.31
N GLN A 45 16.82 13.96 -11.15
CA GLN A 45 17.83 14.89 -10.69
C GLN A 45 19.04 14.91 -11.64
N MET A 46 19.49 13.74 -12.09
CA MET A 46 20.55 13.63 -13.09
C MET A 46 20.21 14.37 -14.39
N LEU A 47 18.97 14.25 -14.88
CA LEU A 47 18.52 14.95 -16.09
C LEU A 47 18.47 16.48 -15.89
N ILE A 48 18.07 16.95 -14.71
CA ILE A 48 18.11 18.39 -14.37
C ILE A 48 19.54 18.90 -14.36
N ASP A 49 20.46 18.18 -13.70
CA ASP A 49 21.87 18.56 -13.62
C ASP A 49 22.52 18.63 -15.02
N LEU A 50 22.11 17.73 -15.93
CA LEU A 50 22.51 17.73 -17.34
C LEU A 50 21.96 18.92 -18.13
N LEU A 51 20.71 19.31 -17.87
CA LEU A 51 20.05 20.43 -18.55
C LEU A 51 20.60 21.79 -18.07
N GLU A 52 21.04 21.89 -16.81
CA GLU A 52 21.60 23.13 -16.24
C GLU A 52 23.00 23.48 -16.78
N ASP A 53 23.78 22.51 -17.27
CA ASP A 53 25.14 22.74 -17.80
C ASP A 53 25.22 22.66 -19.35
N PRO A 54 25.29 23.80 -20.06
CA PRO A 54 25.43 23.80 -21.52
C PRO A 54 26.77 23.20 -22.00
N HIS A 55 27.78 23.07 -21.13
CA HIS A 55 29.04 22.40 -21.47
C HIS A 55 28.92 20.88 -21.46
N GLU A 56 28.01 20.30 -20.67
CA GLU A 56 27.71 18.86 -20.72
C GLU A 56 26.96 18.53 -22.00
N ILE A 57 25.94 19.32 -22.36
CA ILE A 57 25.20 19.18 -23.64
C ILE A 57 26.17 19.26 -24.83
N ARG A 58 27.05 20.26 -24.84
CA ARG A 58 28.08 20.42 -25.88
C ARG A 58 29.05 19.23 -25.95
N ARG A 59 29.42 18.63 -24.81
CA ARG A 59 30.27 17.43 -24.77
C ARG A 59 29.55 16.20 -25.34
N ILE A 60 28.25 16.06 -25.12
CA ILE A 60 27.44 14.98 -25.70
C ILE A 60 27.41 15.10 -27.23
N CYS A 61 27.25 16.31 -27.80
CA CYS A 61 27.32 16.53 -29.25
C CYS A 61 28.67 16.08 -29.86
N ILE A 62 29.79 16.36 -29.17
CA ILE A 62 31.13 16.03 -29.68
C ILE A 62 31.38 14.52 -29.68
N MET A 63 30.89 13.80 -28.66
CA MET A 63 31.06 12.34 -28.55
C MET A 63 30.29 11.55 -29.62
N GLY A 64 29.23 12.13 -30.20
CA GLY A 64 28.47 11.53 -31.30
C GLY A 64 29.19 11.59 -32.65
N ARG A 65 30.27 12.39 -32.77
CA ARG A 65 31.00 12.59 -34.01
C ARG A 65 32.26 11.72 -34.03
N ASN A 66 32.54 11.07 -35.17
CA ASN A 66 33.78 10.34 -35.41
C ASN A 66 34.95 11.35 -35.48
N CYS A 67 35.51 11.75 -34.33
CA CYS A 67 36.74 12.51 -34.30
C CYS A 67 37.90 11.56 -34.66
N THR A 68 38.60 11.88 -35.74
CA THR A 68 39.81 11.18 -36.16
C THR A 68 41.00 11.91 -35.55
N LEU A 69 41.71 11.21 -34.66
CA LEU A 69 42.92 11.74 -34.03
C LEU A 69 44.07 11.56 -35.04
N ASP A 70 44.49 12.64 -35.69
CA ASP A 70 45.70 12.59 -36.52
C ASP A 70 46.91 12.44 -35.58
N LYS A 71 47.78 11.48 -35.85
CA LYS A 71 48.92 11.13 -34.97
C LYS A 71 50.20 11.92 -35.33
N VAL A 72 50.14 12.76 -36.37
CA VAL A 72 51.30 13.44 -36.94
C VAL A 72 51.43 14.88 -36.44
N SER A 73 50.31 15.54 -36.15
CA SER A 73 50.25 16.77 -35.34
C SER A 73 49.29 16.49 -34.19
N ASP A 74 49.58 16.94 -32.97
CA ASP A 74 48.70 16.79 -31.79
C ASP A 74 47.38 17.62 -31.92
N ASP A 75 46.85 17.77 -33.14
CA ASP A 75 45.65 18.52 -33.44
C ASP A 75 44.46 17.56 -33.56
N MET A 76 43.49 17.72 -32.67
CA MET A 76 42.20 17.03 -32.77
C MET A 76 41.39 17.67 -33.91
N GLU A 77 41.51 17.12 -35.12
CA GLU A 77 40.57 17.40 -36.21
C GLU A 77 39.29 16.58 -35.98
N CYS A 78 38.44 17.05 -35.06
CA CYS A 78 37.01 16.80 -35.25
C CYS A 78 36.63 17.54 -36.56
N ALA A 79 35.74 16.97 -37.38
CA ALA A 79 35.21 17.65 -38.55
C ALA A 79 34.43 18.91 -38.11
N VAL A 80 35.16 19.98 -37.83
CA VAL A 80 34.63 21.32 -37.53
C VAL A 80 34.92 22.20 -38.75
N PRO A 81 34.24 21.94 -39.90
CA PRO A 81 33.96 23.07 -40.76
C PRO A 81 32.59 22.95 -41.44
N LEU A 82 31.49 23.14 -40.70
CA LEU A 82 30.27 23.68 -41.30
C LEU A 82 29.37 24.29 -40.21
N GLU A 83 29.38 25.62 -40.18
CA GLU A 83 28.44 26.54 -39.53
C GLU A 83 28.17 26.35 -38.03
N LYS A 84 28.52 27.37 -37.23
CA LYS A 84 28.10 27.56 -35.84
C LYS A 84 26.60 27.28 -35.62
N GLN A 85 25.78 27.52 -36.65
CA GLN A 85 24.35 27.20 -36.69
C GLN A 85 24.05 25.70 -36.59
N VAL A 86 24.79 24.82 -37.27
CA VAL A 86 24.57 23.36 -37.20
C VAL A 86 24.92 22.80 -35.82
N ALA A 87 25.93 23.37 -35.15
CA ALA A 87 26.27 22.98 -33.78
C ALA A 87 25.25 23.50 -32.75
N GLU A 88 24.72 24.70 -32.95
CA GLU A 88 23.63 25.26 -32.13
C GLU A 88 22.32 24.47 -32.33
N GLU A 89 22.00 24.06 -33.56
CA GLU A 89 20.81 23.26 -33.89
C GLU A 89 20.88 21.84 -33.30
N GLU A 90 22.05 21.20 -33.33
CA GLU A 90 22.27 19.91 -32.64
C GLU A 90 22.20 20.03 -31.10
N GLU A 91 22.70 21.13 -30.52
CA GLU A 91 22.57 21.40 -29.08
C GLU A 91 21.09 21.55 -28.67
N GLU A 92 20.31 22.29 -29.45
CA GLU A 92 18.87 22.50 -29.24
C GLU A 92 18.07 21.18 -29.39
N GLU A 93 18.43 20.31 -30.35
CA GLU A 93 17.82 18.99 -30.48
C GLU A 93 18.06 18.09 -29.25
N ILE A 94 19.28 18.09 -28.71
CA ILE A 94 19.60 17.30 -27.51
C ILE A 94 18.87 17.85 -26.28
N GLU A 95 18.80 19.18 -26.14
CA GLU A 95 18.05 19.82 -25.06
C GLU A 95 16.56 19.43 -25.11
N MET A 96 15.91 19.54 -26.28
CA MET A 96 14.52 19.11 -26.46
C MET A 96 14.30 17.62 -26.12
N LEU A 97 15.25 16.74 -26.46
CA LEU A 97 15.19 15.33 -26.10
C LEU A 97 15.30 15.13 -24.59
N LEU A 98 16.26 15.78 -23.93
CA LEU A 98 16.45 15.70 -22.48
C LEU A 98 15.22 16.24 -21.73
N GLU A 99 14.64 17.34 -22.18
CA GLU A 99 13.37 17.86 -21.65
C GLU A 99 12.22 16.85 -21.80
N ASN A 100 12.11 16.17 -22.95
CA ASN A 100 11.11 15.14 -23.13
C ASN A 100 11.28 13.98 -22.14
N TYR A 101 12.52 13.53 -21.93
CA TYR A 101 12.82 12.49 -20.95
C TYR A 101 12.57 12.96 -19.52
N LEU A 102 12.89 14.21 -19.19
CA LEU A 102 12.62 14.81 -17.89
C LEU A 102 11.11 14.81 -17.62
N GLN A 103 10.30 15.28 -18.57
CA GLN A 103 8.85 15.29 -18.45
C GLN A 103 8.26 13.88 -18.29
N ARG A 104 8.81 12.88 -19.00
CA ARG A 104 8.42 11.47 -18.82
C ARG A 104 8.79 10.94 -17.45
N CYS A 105 9.98 11.29 -16.94
CA CYS A 105 10.44 10.87 -15.63
C CYS A 105 9.58 11.48 -14.51
N GLU A 106 9.22 12.77 -14.63
CA GLU A 106 8.27 13.43 -13.72
C GLU A 106 6.90 12.77 -13.74
N SER A 107 6.37 12.45 -14.93
CA SER A 107 5.09 11.75 -15.03
C SER A 107 5.13 10.38 -14.35
N CYS A 108 6.21 9.61 -14.57
CA CYS A 108 6.41 8.31 -13.94
C CYS A 108 6.51 8.42 -12.41
N HIS A 109 7.32 9.37 -11.92
CA HIS A 109 7.48 9.63 -10.48
C HIS A 109 6.15 10.04 -9.84
N GLY A 110 5.41 10.96 -10.46
CA GLY A 110 4.10 11.40 -9.96
C GLY A 110 3.04 10.30 -9.99
N GLN A 111 3.06 9.41 -10.99
CA GLN A 111 2.18 8.23 -11.00
C GLN A 111 2.53 7.24 -9.87
N ALA A 112 3.83 6.99 -9.64
CA ALA A 112 4.28 6.14 -8.55
C ALA A 112 3.87 6.69 -7.18
N GLU A 113 4.00 8.00 -6.97
CA GLU A 113 3.58 8.68 -5.74
C GLU A 113 2.06 8.56 -5.51
N ARG A 114 1.24 8.81 -6.54
CA ARG A 114 -0.22 8.64 -6.45
C ARG A 114 -0.63 7.21 -6.09
N LEU A 115 -0.03 6.21 -6.73
CA LEU A 115 -0.32 4.81 -6.41
C LEU A 115 0.14 4.45 -4.99
N LEU A 116 1.23 5.04 -4.52
CA LEU A 116 1.73 4.82 -3.17
C LEU A 116 0.80 5.45 -2.12
N ASP A 117 0.22 6.62 -2.40
CA ASP A 117 -0.79 7.23 -1.55
C ASP A 117 -2.10 6.42 -1.54
N SER A 118 -2.55 5.93 -2.69
CA SER A 118 -3.69 4.99 -2.74
C SER A 118 -3.42 3.70 -1.95
N ALA A 119 -2.19 3.18 -1.99
CA ALA A 119 -1.80 2.02 -1.19
C ALA A 119 -1.81 2.31 0.33
N ARG A 120 -1.40 3.52 0.75
CA ARG A 120 -1.49 3.96 2.15
C ARG A 120 -2.94 4.09 2.62
N GLU A 121 -3.80 4.71 1.82
CA GLU A 121 -5.23 4.83 2.12
C GLU A 121 -5.89 3.45 2.28
N MET A 122 -5.48 2.50 1.44
CA MET A 122 -5.93 1.12 1.55
C MET A 122 -5.44 0.41 2.83
N GLU A 123 -4.17 0.63 3.25
CA GLU A 123 -3.66 0.14 4.54
C GLU A 123 -4.49 0.68 5.71
N ASP A 124 -4.83 1.96 5.70
CA ASP A 124 -5.66 2.59 6.74
C ASP A 124 -7.08 2.00 6.76
N SER A 125 -7.69 1.80 5.59
CA SER A 125 -8.99 1.16 5.44
C SER A 125 -9.00 -0.27 6.00
N ILE A 126 -7.95 -1.05 5.70
CA ILE A 126 -7.74 -2.40 6.24
C ILE A 126 -7.62 -2.37 7.77
N ALA A 127 -6.85 -1.43 8.32
CA ALA A 127 -6.65 -1.29 9.77
C ALA A 127 -7.97 -0.96 10.49
N VAL A 128 -8.78 -0.07 9.92
CA VAL A 128 -10.12 0.27 10.42
C VAL A 128 -11.04 -0.96 10.37
N ASN A 129 -11.06 -1.70 9.26
CA ASN A 129 -11.89 -2.89 9.12
C ASN A 129 -11.53 -3.98 10.15
N LEU A 130 -10.23 -4.24 10.33
CA LEU A 130 -9.74 -5.23 11.29
C LEU A 130 -10.10 -4.83 12.74
N SER A 131 -10.05 -3.54 13.05
CA SER A 131 -10.50 -3.00 14.34
C SER A 131 -12.00 -3.21 14.55
N SER A 132 -12.80 -2.97 13.52
CA SER A 132 -14.26 -3.22 13.55
C SER A 132 -14.57 -4.71 13.77
N ARG A 133 -13.90 -5.62 13.06
CA ARG A 133 -14.05 -7.07 13.25
C ARG A 133 -13.71 -7.51 14.67
N ARG A 134 -12.64 -6.97 15.26
CA ARG A 134 -12.27 -7.23 16.66
C ARG A 134 -13.38 -6.78 17.62
N LEU A 135 -13.98 -5.62 17.37
CA LEU A 135 -15.09 -5.11 18.16
C LEU A 135 -16.33 -6.00 18.04
N GLU A 136 -16.66 -6.47 16.83
CA GLU A 136 -17.76 -7.43 16.62
C GLU A 136 -17.54 -8.72 17.43
N VAL A 137 -16.32 -9.28 17.39
CA VAL A 137 -15.98 -10.48 18.17
C VAL A 137 -16.11 -10.23 19.67
N SER A 138 -15.56 -9.12 20.17
CA SER A 138 -15.66 -8.76 21.59
C SER A 138 -17.12 -8.57 22.03
N ARG A 139 -17.98 -8.01 21.16
CA ARG A 139 -19.42 -7.91 21.42
C ARG A 139 -20.07 -9.28 21.57
N VAL A 140 -19.75 -10.23 20.69
CA VAL A 140 -20.27 -11.60 20.78
C VAL A 140 -19.77 -12.30 22.06
N GLU A 141 -18.50 -12.14 22.39
CA GLU A 141 -17.92 -12.67 23.63
C GLU A 141 -18.64 -12.14 24.88
N LEU A 142 -18.89 -10.83 24.94
CA LEU A 142 -19.65 -10.21 26.03
C LEU A 142 -21.07 -10.78 26.14
N LEU A 143 -21.76 -10.98 25.01
CA LEU A 143 -23.10 -11.58 25.01
C LEU A 143 -23.08 -13.03 25.51
N LEU A 144 -22.08 -13.82 25.11
CA LEU A 144 -21.89 -15.18 25.60
C LEU A 144 -21.57 -15.21 27.10
N GLN A 145 -20.75 -14.29 27.59
CA GLN A 145 -20.42 -14.18 29.01
C GLN A 145 -21.65 -13.84 29.85
N VAL A 146 -22.44 -12.86 29.42
CA VAL A 146 -23.72 -12.51 30.09
C VAL A 146 -24.68 -13.69 30.05
N GLY A 147 -24.84 -14.36 28.89
CA GLY A 147 -25.68 -15.55 28.78
C GLY A 147 -25.22 -16.69 29.71
N THR A 148 -23.92 -16.94 29.78
CA THR A 148 -23.35 -17.97 30.68
C THR A 148 -23.56 -17.61 32.14
N PHE A 149 -23.46 -16.32 32.50
CA PHE A 149 -23.76 -15.85 33.85
C PHE A 149 -25.22 -16.10 34.23
N CYS A 150 -26.19 -15.77 33.36
CA CYS A 150 -27.61 -16.08 33.58
C CYS A 150 -27.84 -17.58 33.77
N VAL A 151 -27.26 -18.42 32.89
CA VAL A 151 -27.36 -19.89 33.01
C VAL A 151 -26.74 -20.40 34.31
N ALA A 152 -25.60 -19.83 34.74
CA ALA A 152 -24.94 -20.22 35.99
C ALA A 152 -25.79 -19.90 37.23
N VAL A 153 -26.47 -18.74 37.25
CA VAL A 153 -27.39 -18.39 38.33
C VAL A 153 -28.59 -19.33 38.36
N GLY A 154 -29.19 -19.63 37.20
CA GLY A 154 -30.27 -20.61 37.09
C GLY A 154 -29.86 -22.01 37.55
N ALA A 155 -28.67 -22.46 37.15
CA ALA A 155 -28.10 -23.74 37.56
C ALA A 155 -27.81 -23.79 39.07
N LEU A 156 -27.37 -22.68 39.68
CA LEU A 156 -27.15 -22.59 41.12
C LEU A 156 -28.47 -22.72 41.90
N ILE A 157 -29.53 -22.02 41.46
CA ILE A 157 -30.86 -22.13 42.08
C ILE A 157 -31.39 -23.56 41.95
N ALA A 158 -31.33 -24.13 40.74
CA ALA A 158 -31.74 -25.52 40.49
C ALA A 158 -30.92 -26.51 41.33
N GLY A 159 -29.62 -26.26 41.48
CA GLY A 159 -28.72 -27.06 42.31
C GLY A 159 -29.10 -27.06 43.78
N ILE A 160 -29.31 -25.87 44.38
CA ILE A 160 -29.70 -25.74 45.80
C ILE A 160 -31.00 -26.52 46.09
N PHE A 161 -32.00 -26.42 45.22
CA PHE A 161 -33.27 -27.13 45.38
C PHE A 161 -33.22 -28.61 44.96
N GLY A 162 -32.22 -29.02 44.18
CA GLY A 162 -31.98 -30.41 43.80
C GLY A 162 -31.13 -31.21 44.80
N MET A 163 -30.58 -30.56 45.82
CA MET A 163 -29.79 -31.23 46.87
C MET A 163 -30.70 -32.00 47.85
N ASN A 164 -30.19 -33.12 48.39
CA ASN A 164 -30.88 -33.98 49.34
C ASN A 164 -30.91 -33.41 50.78
N LEU A 165 -31.23 -32.11 50.89
CA LEU A 165 -31.39 -31.38 52.14
C LEU A 165 -32.89 -31.10 52.34
N LYS A 166 -33.40 -31.25 53.57
CA LYS A 166 -34.80 -30.98 53.89
C LYS A 166 -35.15 -29.51 53.64
N SER A 167 -35.74 -29.23 52.48
CA SER A 167 -36.10 -27.88 52.03
C SER A 167 -37.54 -27.51 52.43
N TYR A 168 -38.40 -28.47 52.81
CA TYR A 168 -39.83 -28.32 53.15
C TYR A 168 -40.72 -27.72 52.02
N LEU A 169 -40.13 -27.11 50.99
CA LEU A 169 -40.79 -26.62 49.76
C LEU A 169 -41.18 -27.76 48.79
N GLU A 170 -40.61 -28.95 48.93
CA GLU A 170 -40.86 -30.14 48.11
C GLU A 170 -42.30 -30.70 48.25
N ASN A 171 -42.95 -30.46 49.38
CA ASN A 171 -44.33 -30.94 49.62
C ASN A 171 -45.39 -30.15 48.85
N ASN A 172 -45.02 -29.02 48.24
CA ASN A 172 -45.91 -28.13 47.54
C ASN A 172 -45.72 -28.26 46.01
N THR A 173 -46.75 -28.77 45.31
CA THR A 173 -46.74 -28.93 43.84
C THR A 173 -46.56 -27.63 43.06
N TRP A 174 -46.86 -26.47 43.66
CA TRP A 174 -46.68 -25.16 43.03
C TRP A 174 -45.23 -24.65 43.06
N ALA A 175 -44.39 -25.13 44.00
CA ALA A 175 -43.03 -24.64 44.20
C ALA A 175 -42.09 -25.01 43.04
N PHE A 176 -42.34 -26.16 42.39
CA PHE A 176 -41.64 -26.57 41.18
C PHE A 176 -41.89 -25.58 40.04
N TRP A 177 -43.15 -25.30 39.72
CA TRP A 177 -43.53 -24.38 38.66
C TRP A 177 -43.08 -22.94 38.93
N ALA A 178 -43.12 -22.50 40.20
CA ALA A 178 -42.61 -21.19 40.59
C ALA A 178 -41.10 -21.06 40.37
N THR A 179 -40.32 -22.07 40.75
CA THR A 179 -38.85 -22.08 40.59
C THR A 179 -38.46 -22.17 39.11
N THR A 180 -39.08 -23.07 38.34
CA THR A 180 -38.82 -23.21 36.90
C THR A 180 -39.25 -21.97 36.13
N GLY A 181 -40.42 -21.40 36.44
CA GLY A 181 -40.88 -20.14 35.86
C GLY A 181 -39.96 -18.96 36.22
N GLY A 182 -39.50 -18.90 37.47
CA GLY A 182 -38.55 -17.88 37.92
C GLY A 182 -37.20 -17.95 37.19
N ILE A 183 -36.66 -19.15 36.96
CA ILE A 183 -35.41 -19.35 36.20
C ILE A 183 -35.61 -19.07 34.70
N ALA A 184 -36.80 -19.33 34.15
CA ALA A 184 -37.07 -19.11 32.73
C ALA A 184 -37.34 -17.63 32.38
N VAL A 185 -37.85 -16.85 33.34
CA VAL A 185 -38.18 -15.43 33.18
C VAL A 185 -37.01 -14.51 33.55
N GLY A 186 -36.19 -14.91 34.52
CA GLY A 186 -34.97 -14.20 34.93
C GLY A 186 -33.79 -14.49 34.02
#